data_AF-A0A5E4CVX7-F1
#
_entry.id   AF-A0A5E4CVX7-F1
#
_cell.length_a   1.000
_cell.length_b   1.000
_cell.length_c   1.000
_cell.angle_alpha   90.00
_cell.angle_beta   90.00
_cell.angle_gamma   90.00
#
_symmetry.space_group_name_H-M   'P 1'
#
loop_
_entity.id
_entity.type
_entity.pdbx_description
1 polymer ?
#
loop_
_entity_poly.entity_id
_entity_poly.type
_entity_poly.pdbx_seq_one_letter_code
_entity_poly.pdbx_strand_id
1 'polypeptide(L)'
;QELSEQWSTYLKNVINPILQLRTDLKYRQHHISQSSHAHKEFNAVTVLEEVDFVKKQLKAVFERLRLEQQEIERDLSGWNIKILDYCSEEKTNLSELPMELETLECPYPDLKSSILKEFYNFTEKYQKKLQDFDVQLEDINR
;
A
#
# COMPACT_ATOMS: atom_id res chain seq x y z
N GLN A 1 85.15 34.10 -11.32
CA GLN A 1 83.88 34.42 -12.00
C GLN A 1 82.82 33.36 -11.71
N GLU A 2 83.17 32.09 -11.78
CA GLU A 2 82.30 30.91 -11.53
C GLU A 2 81.61 30.84 -10.15
N LEU A 3 82.31 31.18 -9.05
CA LEU A 3 81.71 31.19 -7.71
C LEU A 3 80.56 32.21 -7.57
N SER A 4 80.71 33.41 -8.15
CA SER A 4 79.66 34.45 -8.11
C SER A 4 78.39 33.99 -8.85
N GLU A 5 78.57 33.29 -9.96
CA GLU A 5 77.49 32.76 -10.77
C GLU A 5 76.75 31.61 -10.07
N GLN A 6 77.49 30.72 -9.41
CA GLN A 6 76.94 29.67 -8.55
C GLN A 6 76.16 30.25 -7.37
N TRP A 7 76.69 31.28 -6.70
CA TRP A 7 75.99 31.99 -5.62
C TRP A 7 74.72 32.67 -6.12
N SER A 8 74.74 33.32 -7.29
CA SER A 8 73.55 33.93 -7.89
C SER A 8 72.49 32.89 -8.25
N THR A 9 72.93 31.72 -8.72
CA THR A 9 72.04 30.60 -9.09
C THR A 9 71.40 29.99 -7.86
N TYR A 10 72.17 29.77 -6.80
CA TYR A 10 71.65 29.31 -5.51
C TYR A 10 70.62 30.30 -4.94
N LEU A 11 70.96 31.59 -4.92
CA LEU A 11 70.06 32.62 -4.39
C LEU A 11 68.74 32.66 -5.18
N LYS A 12 68.83 32.58 -6.52
CA LYS A 12 67.66 32.53 -7.41
C LYS A 12 66.80 31.29 -7.16
N ASN A 13 67.42 30.13 -6.96
CA ASN A 13 66.74 28.88 -6.68
C ASN A 13 66.06 28.86 -5.30
N VAL A 14 66.53 29.65 -4.33
CA VAL A 14 65.88 29.79 -3.03
C VAL A 14 64.77 30.85 -3.05
N ILE A 15 65.00 31.99 -3.72
CA ILE A 15 64.05 33.12 -3.70
C ILE A 15 62.86 32.89 -4.64
N ASN A 16 63.08 32.35 -5.84
CA ASN A 16 62.01 32.20 -6.83
C ASN A 16 60.86 31.30 -6.36
N PRO A 17 61.11 30.12 -5.76
CA PRO A 17 60.03 29.28 -5.26
C PRO A 17 59.19 29.96 -4.17
N ILE A 18 59.81 30.78 -3.32
CA ILE A 18 59.11 31.53 -2.27
C ILE A 18 58.21 32.60 -2.88
N LEU A 19 58.69 33.32 -3.90
CA LEU A 19 57.88 34.32 -4.62
C LEU A 19 56.72 33.65 -5.38
N GLN A 20 56.97 32.51 -6.03
CA GLN A 20 55.92 31.74 -6.70
C GLN A 20 54.87 31.25 -5.72
N LEU A 21 55.27 30.69 -4.57
CA LEU A 21 54.35 30.25 -3.53
C LEU A 21 53.50 31.42 -3.02
N ARG A 22 54.10 32.60 -2.82
CA ARG A 22 53.38 33.80 -2.39
C ARG A 22 52.33 34.23 -3.42
N THR A 23 52.65 34.20 -4.71
CA THR A 23 51.67 34.53 -5.77
C THR A 23 50.55 33.51 -5.82
N ASP A 24 50.88 32.23 -5.68
CA ASP A 24 49.92 31.12 -5.70
C ASP A 24 48.93 31.17 -4.53
N LEU A 25 49.44 31.50 -3.33
CA LEU A 25 48.62 31.65 -2.14
C LEU A 25 47.69 32.87 -2.24
N LYS A 26 48.17 34.00 -2.79
CA LYS A 26 47.32 35.18 -3.05
C LYS A 26 46.21 34.87 -4.06
N TYR A 27 46.54 34.14 -5.13
CA TYR A 27 45.56 33.70 -6.12
C TYR A 27 44.49 32.81 -5.49
N ARG A 28 44.90 31.78 -4.74
CA ARG A 28 43.97 30.89 -4.02
C ARG A 28 43.11 31.64 -3.00
N GLN A 29 43.67 32.60 -2.27
CA GLN A 29 42.93 33.41 -1.30
C GLN A 29 41.81 34.24 -1.96
N HIS A 30 42.07 34.83 -3.13
CA HIS A 30 41.04 35.54 -3.89
C HIS A 30 39.91 34.61 -4.35
N HIS A 31 40.24 33.42 -4.83
CA HIS A 31 39.22 32.45 -5.26
C HIS A 31 38.39 31.89 -4.11
N ILE A 32 38.99 31.63 -2.95
CA ILE A 32 38.27 31.19 -1.75
C ILE A 32 37.33 32.28 -1.24
N SER A 33 37.77 33.54 -1.27
CA SER A 33 36.93 34.69 -0.86
C SER A 33 35.79 34.96 -1.84
N GLN A 34 35.97 34.66 -3.13
CA GLN A 34 34.90 34.74 -4.12
C GLN A 34 33.92 33.56 -4.02
N SER A 35 34.40 32.36 -3.68
CA SER A 35 33.51 31.19 -3.53
C SER A 35 32.69 31.23 -2.23
N SER A 36 33.20 31.85 -1.16
CA SER A 36 32.42 32.06 0.07
C SER A 36 31.26 33.04 -0.12
N HIS A 37 31.39 34.01 -1.03
CA HIS A 37 30.28 34.87 -1.47
C HIS A 37 29.34 34.20 -2.48
N ALA A 38 29.74 33.08 -3.07
CA ALA A 38 28.89 32.22 -3.89
C ALA A 38 28.21 31.12 -3.06
N HIS A 39 28.03 31.33 -1.75
CA HIS A 39 27.03 30.58 -1.00
C HIS A 39 25.67 30.88 -1.63
N LYS A 40 25.24 29.96 -2.51
CA LYS A 40 23.88 29.81 -3.00
C LYS A 40 22.94 30.13 -1.83
N GLU A 41 22.24 31.27 -1.90
CA GLU A 41 21.27 31.66 -0.88
C GLU A 41 20.33 30.48 -0.70
N PHE A 42 20.50 29.75 0.40
CA PHE A 42 19.59 28.69 0.77
C PHE A 42 18.29 29.39 1.13
N ASN A 43 17.36 29.47 0.18
CA ASN A 43 16.08 30.14 0.36
C ASN A 43 15.18 29.27 1.26
N ALA A 44 15.51 29.24 2.54
CA ALA A 44 14.83 28.48 3.57
C ALA A 44 13.33 28.81 3.62
N VAL A 45 12.98 30.06 3.32
CA VAL A 45 11.59 30.52 3.29
C VAL A 45 10.80 29.79 2.21
N THR A 46 11.30 29.75 0.97
CA THR A 46 10.62 29.03 -0.13
C THR A 46 10.52 27.52 0.13
N VAL A 47 11.54 26.93 0.77
CA VAL A 47 11.51 25.50 1.12
C VAL A 47 10.45 25.24 2.18
N LEU A 48 10.30 26.13 3.17
CA LEU A 48 9.27 26.01 4.20
C LEU A 48 7.85 26.18 3.63
N GLU A 49 7.66 27.12 2.70
CA GLU A 49 6.39 27.31 2.00
C GLU A 49 5.99 26.07 1.18
N GLU A 50 6.94 25.49 0.43
CA GLU A 50 6.71 24.27 -0.33
C GLU A 50 6.36 23.09 0.58
N VAL A 51 7.07 22.94 1.70
CA VAL A 51 6.78 21.89 2.69
C VAL A 51 5.38 22.06 3.29
N ASP A 52 4.96 23.28 3.60
CA ASP A 52 3.60 23.54 4.10
C ASP A 52 2.53 23.25 3.04
N PHE A 53 2.79 23.61 1.78
CA PHE A 53 1.92 23.29 0.65
C PHE A 53 1.75 21.77 0.48
N VAL A 54 2.85 21.02 0.47
CA VAL A 54 2.82 19.55 0.37
C VAL A 54 2.08 18.94 1.56
N LYS A 55 2.28 19.44 2.78
CA LYS A 55 1.52 18.98 3.96
C LYS A 55 0.02 19.20 3.81
N LYS A 56 -0.39 20.36 3.30
CA LYS A 56 -1.81 20.67 3.04
C LYS A 56 -2.40 19.74 1.99
N GLN A 57 -1.68 19.49 0.89
CA GLN A 57 -2.10 18.54 -0.13
C GLN A 57 -2.24 17.13 0.43
N LEU A 58 -1.22 16.66 1.16
CA LEU A 58 -1.23 15.32 1.76
C LEU A 58 -2.40 15.15 2.72
N LYS A 59 -2.68 16.16 3.56
CA LYS A 59 -3.84 16.17 4.45
C LYS A 59 -5.16 16.05 3.66
N ALA A 60 -5.32 16.82 2.60
CA ALA A 60 -6.52 16.76 1.76
C ALA A 60 -6.69 15.40 1.07
N VAL A 61 -5.60 14.77 0.64
CA VAL A 61 -5.61 13.42 0.07
C VAL A 61 -6.03 12.39 1.14
N PHE A 62 -5.46 12.46 2.34
CA PHE A 62 -5.82 11.53 3.42
C PHE A 62 -7.28 11.65 3.85
N GLU A 63 -7.83 12.86 3.96
CA GLU A 63 -9.25 13.02 4.29
C GLU A 63 -10.15 12.45 3.20
N ARG A 64 -9.77 12.59 1.93
CA ARG A 64 -10.52 11.98 0.82
C ARG A 64 -10.46 10.46 0.87
N LEU A 65 -9.27 9.88 1.02
CA LEU A 65 -9.09 8.43 1.14
C LEU A 65 -9.87 7.86 2.33
N ARG A 66 -9.91 8.59 3.44
CA ARG A 66 -10.70 8.21 4.61
C ARG A 66 -12.20 8.17 4.29
N LEU A 67 -12.72 9.16 3.56
CA LEU A 67 -14.12 9.18 3.16
C LEU A 67 -14.45 8.02 2.20
N GLU A 68 -13.58 7.77 1.20
CA GLU A 68 -13.71 6.65 0.27
C GLU A 68 -13.70 5.30 1.03
N GLN A 69 -12.78 5.13 1.99
CA GLN A 69 -12.76 3.95 2.85
C GLN A 69 -14.07 3.78 3.62
N GLN A 70 -14.58 4.84 4.25
CA GLN A 70 -15.83 4.80 5.00
C GLN A 70 -17.06 4.50 4.13
N GLU A 71 -17.04 4.91 2.86
CA GLU A 71 -18.07 4.57 1.89
C GLU A 71 -18.02 3.08 1.54
N ILE A 72 -16.84 2.56 1.23
CA ILE A 72 -16.63 1.13 0.93
C ILE A 72 -17.03 0.25 2.13
N GLU A 73 -16.62 0.60 3.34
CA GLU A 73 -16.96 -0.15 4.56
C GLU A 73 -18.49 -0.18 4.79
N ARG A 74 -19.17 0.94 4.53
CA ARG A 74 -20.62 1.03 4.64
C ARG A 74 -21.31 0.17 3.60
N ASP A 75 -20.86 0.21 2.36
CA ASP A 75 -21.40 -0.63 1.29
C ASP A 75 -21.25 -2.11 1.63
N LEU A 76 -20.04 -2.55 2.01
CA LEU A 76 -19.78 -3.92 2.43
C LEU A 76 -20.65 -4.35 3.61
N SER A 77 -20.85 -3.48 4.60
CA SER A 77 -21.75 -3.76 5.72
C SER A 77 -23.21 -3.98 5.26
N GLY A 78 -23.67 -3.22 4.27
CA GLY A 78 -24.99 -3.38 3.66
C GLY A 78 -25.14 -4.69 2.88
N TRP A 79 -24.09 -5.14 2.18
CA TRP A 79 -24.07 -6.43 1.50
C TRP A 79 -24.08 -7.60 2.50
N ASN A 80 -23.32 -7.51 3.58
CA ASN A 80 -23.25 -8.58 4.58
C ASN A 80 -24.62 -8.86 5.22
N ILE A 81 -25.38 -7.80 5.52
CA ILE A 81 -26.75 -7.92 6.04
C ILE A 81 -27.66 -8.65 5.03
N LYS A 82 -27.64 -8.24 3.76
CA LYS A 82 -28.46 -8.87 2.71
C LYS A 82 -28.13 -10.34 2.48
N ILE A 83 -26.85 -10.70 2.56
CA ILE A 83 -26.40 -12.09 2.40
C ILE A 83 -26.84 -12.94 3.59
N LEU A 84 -26.75 -12.40 4.81
CA LEU A 84 -27.20 -13.11 6.01
C LEU A 84 -28.72 -13.39 5.97
N ASP A 85 -29.51 -12.41 5.55
CA ASP A 85 -30.96 -12.56 5.38
C ASP A 85 -31.28 -13.66 4.35
N TYR A 86 -30.63 -13.65 3.19
CA TYR A 86 -30.81 -14.66 2.15
C TYR A 86 -30.42 -16.08 2.63
N CYS A 87 -29.25 -16.22 3.27
CA CYS A 87 -28.82 -17.52 3.80
C CYS A 87 -29.75 -18.05 4.91
N SER A 88 -30.36 -17.17 5.71
CA SER A 88 -31.30 -17.57 6.76
C SER A 88 -32.58 -18.17 6.15
N GLU A 89 -33.15 -17.53 5.14
CA GLU A 89 -34.35 -18.03 4.44
C GLU A 89 -34.06 -19.34 3.69
N GLU A 90 -32.91 -19.44 3.03
CA GLU A 90 -32.57 -20.64 2.24
C GLU A 90 -32.27 -21.86 3.14
N LYS A 91 -31.63 -21.65 4.31
CA LYS A 91 -31.37 -22.74 5.28
C LYS A 91 -32.65 -23.29 5.91
N THR A 92 -33.69 -22.47 6.13
CA THR A 92 -34.98 -22.96 6.66
C THR A 92 -35.75 -23.77 5.62
N ASN A 93 -35.71 -23.35 4.35
CA ASN A 93 -36.46 -23.98 3.27
C ASN A 93 -35.97 -25.39 2.91
N LEU A 94 -34.68 -25.70 3.14
CA LEU A 94 -34.12 -27.03 2.85
C LEU A 94 -34.55 -28.13 3.84
N SER A 95 -35.10 -27.76 5.00
CA SER A 95 -35.59 -28.73 5.99
C SER A 95 -37.05 -29.10 5.79
N GLU A 96 -37.79 -28.33 5.00
CA GLU A 96 -39.22 -28.51 4.79
C GLU A 96 -39.48 -29.35 3.53
N LEU A 97 -40.55 -30.14 3.55
CA LEU A 97 -40.97 -30.90 2.38
C LEU A 97 -41.61 -29.90 1.39
N PRO A 98 -41.23 -29.93 0.09
CA PRO A 98 -41.89 -29.09 -0.90
C PRO A 98 -43.39 -29.38 -0.92
N MET A 99 -44.19 -28.31 -0.93
CA MET A 99 -45.65 -28.41 -0.92
C MET A 99 -46.16 -29.26 -2.09
N GLU A 100 -45.49 -29.17 -3.24
CA GLU A 100 -45.76 -29.95 -4.44
C GLU A 100 -45.66 -31.46 -4.19
N LEU A 101 -44.74 -31.88 -3.32
CA LEU A 101 -44.50 -33.28 -2.98
C LEU A 101 -45.44 -33.75 -1.86
N GLU A 102 -45.80 -32.85 -0.95
CA GLU A 102 -46.77 -33.10 0.12
C GLU A 102 -48.18 -33.34 -0.45
N THR A 103 -48.64 -32.44 -1.32
CA THR A 103 -49.99 -32.49 -1.92
C THR A 103 -50.11 -33.42 -3.11
N LEU A 104 -49.04 -34.14 -3.47
CA LEU A 104 -49.04 -35.02 -4.63
C LEU A 104 -50.03 -36.19 -4.43
N GLU A 105 -51.10 -36.20 -5.21
CA GLU A 105 -51.97 -37.37 -5.34
C GLU A 105 -51.27 -38.43 -6.17
N CYS A 106 -50.88 -39.54 -5.53
CA CYS A 106 -50.19 -40.64 -6.19
C CYS A 106 -51.11 -41.86 -6.22
N PRO A 107 -51.47 -42.38 -7.41
CA PRO A 107 -52.31 -43.58 -7.53
C PRO A 107 -51.60 -44.86 -7.03
N TYR A 108 -50.28 -44.82 -6.82
CA TYR A 108 -49.47 -45.93 -6.35
C TYR A 108 -48.73 -45.56 -5.05
N PRO A 109 -49.21 -46.01 -3.87
CA PRO A 109 -48.63 -45.63 -2.57
C PRO A 109 -47.15 -45.99 -2.42
N ASP A 110 -46.74 -47.14 -2.96
CA ASP A 110 -45.36 -47.61 -2.89
C ASP A 110 -44.41 -46.71 -3.68
N LEU A 111 -44.87 -46.20 -4.82
CA LEU A 111 -44.10 -45.24 -5.62
C LEU A 111 -43.96 -43.90 -4.90
N LYS A 112 -45.04 -43.39 -4.29
CA LYS A 112 -45.00 -42.17 -3.45
C LYS A 112 -43.97 -42.32 -2.34
N SER A 113 -43.99 -43.46 -1.66
CA SER A 113 -43.06 -43.77 -0.56
C SER A 113 -41.60 -43.85 -1.04
N SER A 114 -41.37 -44.45 -2.21
CA SER A 114 -40.03 -44.54 -2.81
C SER A 114 -39.47 -43.15 -3.20
N ILE A 115 -40.30 -42.29 -3.81
CA ILE A 115 -39.92 -40.93 -4.18
C ILE A 115 -39.59 -40.10 -2.94
N LEU A 116 -40.44 -40.15 -1.89
CA LEU A 116 -40.18 -39.45 -0.63
C LEU A 116 -38.86 -39.91 -0.01
N LYS A 117 -38.61 -41.22 0.03
CA LYS A 117 -37.37 -41.77 0.57
C LYS A 117 -36.14 -41.28 -0.20
N GLU A 118 -36.18 -41.28 -1.52
CA GLU A 118 -35.08 -40.75 -2.34
C GLU A 118 -34.90 -39.24 -2.16
N PHE A 119 -35.98 -38.48 -2.01
CA PHE A 119 -35.94 -37.06 -1.73
C PHE A 119 -35.25 -36.77 -0.38
N TYR A 120 -35.62 -37.49 0.68
CA TYR A 120 -34.96 -37.34 1.99
C TYR A 120 -33.46 -37.70 1.92
N ASN A 121 -33.12 -38.81 1.25
CA ASN A 121 -31.73 -39.24 1.07
C ASN A 121 -30.91 -38.20 0.28
N PHE A 122 -31.50 -37.61 -0.76
CA PHE A 122 -30.87 -36.54 -1.54
C PHE A 122 -30.66 -35.28 -0.69
N THR A 123 -31.69 -34.86 0.04
CA THR A 123 -31.67 -33.66 0.89
C THR A 123 -30.64 -33.80 2.01
N GLU A 124 -30.58 -34.95 2.68
CA GLU A 124 -29.58 -35.24 3.72
C GLU A 124 -28.15 -35.15 3.18
N LYS A 125 -27.89 -35.77 2.01
CA LYS A 125 -26.56 -35.69 1.35
C LYS A 125 -26.19 -34.27 0.97
N TYR A 126 -27.15 -33.51 0.46
CA TYR A 126 -26.92 -32.13 0.06
C TYR A 126 -26.63 -31.25 1.27
N GLN A 127 -27.42 -31.39 2.34
CA GLN A 127 -27.23 -30.66 3.60
C GLN A 127 -25.88 -30.97 4.23
N LYS A 128 -25.44 -32.23 4.23
CA LYS A 128 -24.10 -32.61 4.68
C LYS A 128 -23.00 -31.92 3.88
N LYS A 129 -23.15 -31.86 2.55
CA LYS A 129 -22.19 -31.18 1.68
C LYS A 129 -22.13 -29.67 1.95
N LEU A 130 -23.27 -29.03 2.26
CA LEU A 130 -23.30 -27.63 2.68
C LEU A 130 -22.58 -27.43 4.02
N GLN A 131 -22.77 -28.32 4.99
CA GLN A 131 -22.04 -28.27 6.26
C GLN A 131 -20.52 -28.42 6.05
N ASP A 132 -20.09 -29.31 5.16
CA ASP A 132 -18.67 -29.48 4.82
C ASP A 132 -18.08 -28.17 4.24
N PHE A 133 -18.86 -27.41 3.46
CA PHE A 133 -18.44 -26.09 2.97
C PHE A 133 -18.41 -25.03 4.06
N ASP A 134 -19.40 -25.02 4.97
CA ASP A 134 -19.41 -24.10 6.12
C ASP A 134 -18.13 -24.29 6.96
N VAL A 135 -17.72 -25.54 7.23
CA VAL A 135 -16.45 -25.85 7.94
C VAL A 135 -15.22 -25.35 7.18
N GLN A 136 -15.16 -25.55 5.86
CA GLN A 136 -14.04 -25.04 5.05
C GLN A 136 -13.95 -23.51 5.06
N LEU A 137 -15.09 -22.82 5.08
CA LEU A 137 -15.15 -21.36 5.16
C LEU A 137 -14.73 -20.85 6.54
N GLU A 138 -15.08 -21.55 7.62
CA GLU A 138 -14.60 -21.24 8.98
C GLU A 138 -13.06 -21.34 9.06
N ASP A 139 -12.46 -22.37 8.46
CA ASP A 139 -11.01 -22.54 8.41
C ASP A 139 -10.30 -21.41 7.63
N ILE A 140 -10.92 -20.86 6.59
CA ILE A 140 -10.35 -19.74 5.81
C ILE A 140 -10.39 -18.42 6.60
N ASN A 141 -11.41 -18.22 7.45
CA ASN A 141 -11.59 -17.00 8.24
C ASN A 141 -10.79 -16.98 9.55
N ARG A 142 -10.15 -18.09 9.93
CA ARG A 142 -9.30 -18.24 11.13
C ARG A 142 -7.86 -17.79 10.87
#